data_AF-A0A0C3M1P8-F1
#
_entry.id   AF-A0A0C3M1P8-F1
#
_cell.length_a   1.000
_cell.length_b   1.000
_cell.length_c   1.000
_cell.angle_alpha   90.00
_cell.angle_beta   90.00
_cell.angle_gamma   90.00
#
_symmetry.space_group_name_H-M   'P 1'
#
loop_
_entity.id
_entity.type
_entity.pdbx_description
1 polymer ?
#
loop_
_entity_poly.entity_id
_entity_poly.type
_entity_poly.pdbx_seq_one_letter_code
_entity_poly.pdbx_strand_id
1 'polypeptide(L)'
;FTREMLVWSSFEAHPGIAKFLGFYADFENSKAWLLSPWEPNGNVSDFVKEHNLEVPEKLSLIHDTIDALTFLHQLNPPVCHGDIKAANVLVSADYKARLCDFGLARLHEDSGFGRLETSTGDKGSIRWCSPELIDGAPRAPSSDVYAWAWLVWEVMTGDLPYEGTSADYAIIRKIFESPLAGVDGTSRLSDCLQVWELMRRCWNVDPAQRPTARMCRTTITYLV
;
A
#
# COMPACT_ATOMS: atom_id res chain seq x y z
N PHE A 1 -1.63 -16.30 8.56
CA PHE A 1 -1.02 -16.48 9.90
C PHE A 1 0.46 -16.87 9.84
N THR A 2 0.86 -18.15 9.66
CA THR A 2 2.27 -18.56 9.81
C THR A 2 3.23 -17.84 8.86
N ARG A 3 2.84 -17.67 7.59
CA ARG A 3 3.64 -16.91 6.60
C ARG A 3 3.86 -15.46 7.04
N GLU A 4 2.77 -14.77 7.38
CA GLU A 4 2.80 -13.38 7.85
C GLU A 4 3.66 -13.23 9.10
N MET A 5 3.51 -14.13 10.08
CA MET A 5 4.34 -14.14 11.28
C MET A 5 5.84 -14.27 10.92
N LEU A 6 6.19 -15.21 10.04
CA LEU A 6 7.59 -15.43 9.65
C LEU A 6 8.17 -14.22 8.91
N VAL A 7 7.41 -13.64 7.97
CA VAL A 7 7.85 -12.45 7.22
C VAL A 7 7.98 -11.26 8.16
N TRP A 8 6.94 -10.95 8.94
CA TRP A 8 6.90 -9.76 9.78
C TRP A 8 7.93 -9.82 10.93
N SER A 9 8.14 -10.99 11.53
CA SER A 9 9.15 -11.19 12.58
C SER A 9 10.60 -11.11 12.09
N SER A 10 10.82 -11.23 10.77
CA SER A 10 12.16 -11.19 10.16
C SER A 10 12.69 -9.78 9.94
N PHE A 11 11.82 -8.76 10.00
CA PHE A 11 12.22 -7.39 9.70
C PHE A 11 13.04 -6.78 10.84
N GLU A 12 14.13 -6.10 10.47
CA GLU A 12 14.76 -5.14 11.36
C GLU A 12 13.81 -3.98 11.67
N ALA A 13 14.04 -3.31 12.80
CA ALA A 13 13.18 -2.20 13.22
C ALA A 13 13.27 -1.04 12.22
N HIS A 14 12.13 -0.67 11.63
CA HIS A 14 11.99 0.46 10.71
C HIS A 14 10.84 1.37 11.18
N PRO A 15 11.03 2.71 11.23
CA PRO A 15 10.03 3.62 11.79
C PRO A 15 8.67 3.60 11.04
N GLY A 16 8.70 3.36 9.74
CA GLY A 16 7.50 3.25 8.90
C GLY A 16 6.90 1.83 8.78
N ILE A 17 7.36 0.86 9.57
CA ILE A 17 6.80 -0.50 9.63
C ILE A 17 6.20 -0.72 11.02
N ALA A 18 4.96 -1.20 11.09
CA ALA A 18 4.33 -1.54 12.36
C ALA A 18 5.17 -2.60 13.08
N LYS A 19 5.40 -2.42 14.39
CA LYS A 19 6.28 -3.31 15.15
C LYS A 19 5.59 -4.64 15.45
N PHE A 20 6.26 -5.74 15.15
CA PHE A 20 5.85 -7.06 15.63
C PHE A 20 6.33 -7.27 17.07
N LEU A 21 5.40 -7.56 18.00
CA LEU A 21 5.72 -7.88 19.40
C LEU A 21 5.77 -9.39 19.65
N GLY A 22 4.99 -10.17 18.90
CA GLY A 22 4.86 -11.59 19.09
C GLY A 22 3.50 -12.10 18.64
N PHE A 23 3.12 -13.29 19.11
CA PHE A 23 1.82 -13.87 18.83
C PHE A 23 1.26 -14.55 20.07
N TYR A 24 -0.06 -14.70 20.10
CA TYR A 24 -0.78 -15.53 21.06
C TYR A 24 -1.50 -16.63 20.29
N ALA A 25 -1.36 -17.89 20.71
CA ALA A 25 -2.01 -19.04 20.08
C ALA A 25 -2.87 -19.77 21.11
N ASP A 26 -4.16 -19.90 20.79
CA ASP A 26 -5.13 -20.70 21.49
C ASP A 26 -5.38 -21.98 20.66
N PHE A 27 -4.68 -23.04 21.04
CA PHE A 27 -4.75 -24.33 20.35
C PHE A 27 -6.07 -25.06 20.58
N GLU A 28 -6.77 -24.79 21.69
CA GLU A 28 -8.06 -25.41 21.99
C GLU A 28 -9.14 -24.90 21.02
N ASN A 29 -9.12 -23.59 20.73
CA ASN A 29 -10.07 -22.96 19.81
C ASN A 29 -9.53 -22.81 18.37
N SER A 30 -8.32 -23.31 18.08
CA SER A 30 -7.66 -23.16 16.78
C SER A 30 -7.58 -21.70 16.31
N LYS A 31 -7.30 -20.77 17.24
CA LYS A 31 -7.18 -19.34 16.97
C LYS A 31 -5.77 -18.86 17.30
N ALA A 32 -5.30 -17.90 16.52
CA ALA A 32 -4.04 -17.23 16.81
C ALA A 32 -4.14 -15.75 16.44
N TRP A 33 -3.45 -14.94 17.22
CA TRP A 33 -3.41 -13.48 17.09
C TRP A 33 -1.97 -13.02 16.98
N LEU A 34 -1.71 -12.08 16.08
CA LEU A 34 -0.45 -11.36 16.00
C LEU A 34 -0.56 -10.11 16.86
N LEU A 35 0.52 -9.77 17.56
CA LEU A 35 0.56 -8.67 18.52
C LEU A 35 1.46 -7.56 17.98
N SER A 36 0.95 -6.34 17.97
CA SER A 36 1.69 -5.11 17.70
C SER A 36 1.34 -4.04 18.72
N PRO A 37 2.15 -2.97 18.87
CA PRO A 37 1.73 -1.80 19.62
C PRO A 37 0.43 -1.23 19.06
N TRP A 38 -0.39 -0.68 19.95
CA TRP A 38 -1.60 0.05 19.56
C TRP A 38 -1.23 1.43 19.03
N GLU A 39 -1.73 1.77 17.84
CA GLU A 39 -1.58 3.09 17.23
C GLU A 39 -2.87 3.90 17.46
N PRO A 40 -2.84 4.97 18.28
CA PRO A 40 -4.05 5.61 18.78
C PRO A 40 -4.82 6.40 17.72
N ASN A 41 -4.19 6.77 16.61
CA ASN A 41 -4.80 7.54 15.53
C ASN A 41 -5.42 6.64 14.44
N GLY A 42 -5.48 5.32 14.66
CA GLY A 42 -6.13 4.39 13.73
C GLY A 42 -5.41 4.27 12.39
N ASN A 43 -6.16 4.02 11.32
CA ASN A 43 -5.62 3.94 9.96
C ASN A 43 -5.64 5.31 9.26
N VAL A 44 -4.81 5.47 8.24
CA VAL A 44 -4.63 6.77 7.57
C VAL A 44 -5.87 7.21 6.79
N SER A 45 -6.74 6.29 6.36
CA SER A 45 -7.99 6.64 5.66
C SER A 45 -8.94 7.41 6.57
N ASP A 46 -9.16 6.88 7.77
CA ASP A 46 -10.01 7.53 8.76
C ASP A 46 -9.33 8.79 9.32
N PHE A 47 -8.03 8.71 9.60
CA PHE A 47 -7.25 9.83 10.12
C PHE A 47 -7.32 11.07 9.21
N VAL A 48 -7.14 10.91 7.90
CA VAL A 48 -7.21 12.01 6.91
C VAL A 48 -8.62 12.59 6.75
N LYS A 49 -9.68 11.79 6.99
CA LYS A 49 -11.07 12.25 6.91
C LYS A 49 -11.49 13.02 8.16
N GLU A 50 -11.02 12.57 9.32
CA GLU A 50 -11.34 13.17 10.62
C GLU A 50 -10.53 14.45 10.88
N HIS A 51 -9.33 14.55 10.28
CA HIS A 51 -8.44 15.69 10.43
C HIS A 51 -8.37 16.51 9.14
N ASN A 52 -8.52 17.82 9.24
CA ASN A 52 -8.37 18.72 8.10
C ASN A 52 -6.88 19.00 7.80
N LEU A 53 -6.15 17.95 7.41
CA LEU A 53 -4.71 18.03 7.15
C LEU A 53 -4.38 18.90 5.94
N GLU A 54 -3.33 19.70 6.08
CA GLU A 54 -2.72 20.43 4.98
C GLU A 54 -1.82 19.53 4.12
N VAL A 55 -1.47 20.02 2.93
CA VAL A 55 -0.63 19.27 1.97
C VAL A 55 0.70 18.81 2.58
N PRO A 56 1.46 19.63 3.34
CA PRO A 56 2.73 19.17 3.91
C PRO A 56 2.57 17.99 4.89
N GLU A 57 1.50 17.97 5.68
CA GLU A 57 1.21 16.89 6.63
C GLU A 57 0.87 15.60 5.90
N LYS A 58 0.05 15.69 4.84
CA LYS A 58 -0.26 14.56 3.95
C LYS A 58 1.01 14.02 3.27
N LEU A 59 1.87 14.90 2.78
CA LEU A 59 3.15 14.51 2.17
C LEU A 59 4.10 13.84 3.16
N SER A 60 4.11 14.27 4.43
CA SER A 60 4.88 13.57 5.48
C SER A 60 4.40 12.13 5.67
N LEU A 61 3.08 11.89 5.72
CA LEU A 61 2.53 10.53 5.83
C LEU A 61 2.88 9.68 4.59
N ILE A 62 2.76 10.27 3.40
CA ILE A 62 3.15 9.61 2.14
C ILE A 62 4.65 9.26 2.14
N HIS A 63 5.50 10.17 2.62
CA HIS A 63 6.94 9.95 2.72
C HIS A 63 7.27 8.75 3.63
N ASP A 64 6.66 8.67 4.80
CA ASP A 64 6.89 7.55 5.73
C ASP A 64 6.55 6.20 5.08
N THR A 65 5.45 6.14 4.31
CA THR A 65 5.01 4.91 3.62
C THR A 65 5.97 4.47 2.51
N ILE A 66 6.50 5.41 1.70
CA ILE A 66 7.41 5.07 0.61
C ILE A 66 8.82 4.74 1.10
N ASP A 67 9.23 5.32 2.23
CA ASP A 67 10.48 4.95 2.88
C ASP A 67 10.40 3.52 3.43
N ALA A 68 9.30 3.17 4.11
CA ALA A 68 9.03 1.81 4.55
C ALA A 68 8.99 0.81 3.39
N LEU A 69 8.33 1.16 2.29
CA LEU A 69 8.27 0.30 1.11
C LEU A 69 9.65 0.15 0.44
N THR A 70 10.45 1.22 0.43
CA THR A 70 11.84 1.18 -0.05
C THR A 70 12.68 0.22 0.79
N PHE A 71 12.53 0.23 2.12
CA PHE A 71 13.18 -0.71 3.02
C PHE A 71 12.83 -2.17 2.66
N LEU A 72 11.54 -2.50 2.54
CA LEU A 72 11.08 -3.86 2.18
C LEU A 72 11.66 -4.34 0.84
N HIS A 73 11.64 -3.46 -0.18
CA HIS A 73 12.14 -3.78 -1.52
C HIS A 73 13.67 -3.89 -1.59
N GLN A 74 14.41 -3.42 -0.58
CA GLN A 74 15.87 -3.51 -0.48
C GLN A 74 16.36 -4.70 0.35
N LEU A 75 15.47 -5.43 1.02
CA LEU A 75 15.82 -6.67 1.69
C LEU A 75 16.36 -7.71 0.69
N ASN A 76 17.07 -8.72 1.20
CA ASN A 76 17.62 -9.80 0.40
C ASN A 76 17.18 -11.18 0.93
N PRO A 77 16.22 -11.86 0.27
CA PRO A 77 15.54 -11.44 -0.97
C PRO A 77 14.55 -10.29 -0.73
N PRO A 78 14.19 -9.50 -1.77
CA PRO A 78 13.22 -8.41 -1.64
C PRO A 78 11.86 -8.91 -1.16
N VAL A 79 11.21 -8.12 -0.30
CA VAL A 79 9.88 -8.43 0.22
C VAL A 79 8.85 -7.53 -0.46
N CYS A 80 7.86 -8.15 -1.10
CA CYS A 80 6.69 -7.44 -1.62
C CYS A 80 5.62 -7.44 -0.53
N HIS A 81 4.99 -6.30 -0.25
CA HIS A 81 3.90 -6.21 0.73
C HIS A 81 2.61 -6.84 0.18
N GLY A 82 2.23 -6.50 -1.05
CA GLY A 82 1.16 -7.16 -1.78
C GLY A 82 -0.27 -6.71 -1.47
N ASP A 83 -0.47 -5.73 -0.59
CA ASP A 83 -1.78 -5.16 -0.21
C ASP A 83 -1.66 -3.72 0.33
N ILE A 84 -0.94 -2.87 -0.40
CA ILE A 84 -0.78 -1.45 -0.06
C ILE A 84 -2.10 -0.71 -0.31
N LYS A 85 -2.68 -0.14 0.75
CA LYS A 85 -3.91 0.68 0.74
C LYS A 85 -4.03 1.48 2.04
N ALA A 86 -4.81 2.56 2.07
CA ALA A 86 -4.90 3.41 3.26
C ALA A 86 -5.36 2.67 4.54
N ALA A 87 -6.23 1.66 4.39
CA ALA A 87 -6.67 0.84 5.53
C ALA A 87 -5.53 0.02 6.19
N ASN A 88 -4.43 -0.22 5.47
CA ASN A 88 -3.25 -0.97 5.95
C ASN A 88 -2.08 -0.06 6.32
N VAL A 89 -2.35 1.23 6.56
CA VAL A 89 -1.38 2.19 7.07
C VAL A 89 -1.91 2.76 8.38
N LEU A 90 -1.24 2.47 9.49
CA LEU A 90 -1.58 3.03 10.79
C LEU A 90 -0.89 4.37 11.01
N VAL A 91 -1.51 5.23 11.81
CA VAL A 91 -0.94 6.52 12.22
C VAL A 91 -0.61 6.47 13.70
N SER A 92 0.65 6.70 14.03
CA SER A 92 1.13 6.67 15.41
C SER A 92 0.80 7.93 16.19
N ALA A 93 1.02 7.89 17.50
CA ALA A 93 0.78 9.03 18.40
C ALA A 93 1.59 10.29 18.04
N ASP A 94 2.74 10.11 17.40
CA ASP A 94 3.62 11.16 16.88
C ASP A 94 3.35 11.51 15.40
N TYR A 95 2.18 11.13 14.88
CA TYR A 95 1.71 11.43 13.51
C TYR A 95 2.63 10.86 12.42
N LYS A 96 3.18 9.67 12.66
CA LYS A 96 3.97 8.92 11.67
C LYS A 96 3.17 7.78 11.08
N ALA A 97 3.28 7.58 9.77
CA ALA A 97 2.61 6.48 9.08
C ALA A 97 3.43 5.18 9.20
N ARG A 98 2.75 4.06 9.46
CA ARG A 98 3.33 2.73 9.62
C ARG A 98 2.57 1.70 8.80
N LEU A 99 3.24 1.01 7.87
CA LEU A 99 2.63 -0.09 7.12
C LEU A 99 2.36 -1.27 8.07
N CYS A 100 1.19 -1.87 7.94
CA CYS A 100 0.77 -3.07 8.66
C CYS A 100 0.10 -4.07 7.72
N ASP A 101 -0.32 -5.22 8.25
CA ASP A 101 -0.97 -6.31 7.51
C ASP A 101 -0.07 -6.91 6.41
N PHE A 102 0.83 -7.78 6.84
CA PHE A 102 1.74 -8.50 5.97
C PHE A 102 1.16 -9.86 5.53
N GLY A 103 -0.16 -10.04 5.61
CA GLY A 103 -0.85 -11.29 5.28
C GLY A 103 -0.58 -11.80 3.86
N LEU A 104 -0.38 -10.86 2.93
CA LEU A 104 -0.08 -11.11 1.52
C LEU A 104 1.40 -10.91 1.17
N ALA A 105 2.25 -10.58 2.15
CA ALA A 105 3.65 -10.31 1.91
C ALA A 105 4.41 -11.58 1.52
N ARG A 106 5.35 -11.45 0.58
CA ARG A 106 6.15 -12.56 0.04
C ARG A 106 7.57 -12.14 -0.27
N LEU A 107 8.49 -13.09 -0.13
CA LEU A 107 9.83 -13.00 -0.69
C LEU A 107 9.71 -13.12 -2.21
N HIS A 108 10.36 -12.23 -2.96
CA HIS A 108 10.26 -12.18 -4.42
C HIS A 108 10.76 -13.46 -5.11
N GLU A 109 11.64 -14.23 -4.46
CA GLU A 109 12.18 -15.49 -4.97
C GLU A 109 11.28 -16.72 -4.73
N ASP A 110 10.20 -16.59 -3.96
CA ASP A 110 9.20 -17.65 -3.79
C ASP A 110 8.36 -17.81 -5.06
N SER A 111 8.96 -18.49 -6.05
CA SER A 111 8.36 -18.89 -7.34
C SER A 111 7.28 -19.96 -7.23
N GLY A 112 6.72 -20.19 -6.03
CA GLY A 112 5.55 -21.05 -5.85
C GLY A 112 4.36 -20.44 -6.57
N PHE A 113 3.78 -21.19 -7.51
CA PHE A 113 2.58 -20.85 -8.30
C PHE A 113 1.46 -20.24 -7.45
N GLY A 114 1.51 -18.93 -7.24
CA GLY A 114 0.53 -18.16 -6.50
C GLY A 114 -0.54 -17.65 -7.45
N ARG A 115 -1.40 -18.55 -7.95
CA ARG A 115 -2.80 -18.19 -8.30
C ARG A 115 -3.31 -17.26 -7.22
N LEU A 116 -4.10 -16.23 -7.56
CA LEU A 116 -4.83 -15.33 -6.65
C LEU A 116 -5.12 -16.01 -5.29
N GLU A 117 -4.14 -16.00 -4.39
CA GLU A 117 -4.32 -16.47 -3.02
C GLU A 117 -4.97 -15.28 -2.36
N THR A 118 -6.27 -15.18 -2.66
CA THR A 118 -7.21 -14.48 -1.83
C THR A 118 -7.05 -15.15 -0.47
N SER A 119 -6.53 -14.41 0.51
CA SER A 119 -7.06 -14.56 1.85
C SER A 119 -8.57 -14.61 1.66
N THR A 120 -9.16 -15.75 1.97
CA THR A 120 -10.58 -16.03 1.83
C THR A 120 -11.38 -14.85 2.40
N GLY A 121 -11.86 -13.93 1.56
CA GLY A 121 -12.78 -12.89 2.02
C GLY A 121 -12.76 -11.50 1.38
N ASP A 122 -11.65 -10.98 0.86
CA ASP A 122 -11.62 -9.52 0.62
C ASP A 122 -12.05 -9.12 -0.79
N LYS A 123 -13.37 -9.02 -0.97
CA LYS A 123 -14.08 -8.31 -2.05
C LYS A 123 -13.78 -6.79 -2.09
N GLY A 124 -12.55 -6.37 -1.78
CA GLY A 124 -12.21 -4.96 -1.51
C GLY A 124 -10.95 -4.48 -2.22
N SER A 125 -9.86 -5.26 -2.25
CA SER A 125 -8.54 -4.77 -2.68
C SER A 125 -8.34 -4.63 -4.20
N ILE A 126 -9.31 -5.04 -5.04
CA ILE A 126 -9.18 -5.00 -6.52
C ILE A 126 -8.84 -3.61 -7.07
N ARG A 127 -9.25 -2.56 -6.35
CA ARG A 127 -9.04 -1.14 -6.70
C ARG A 127 -7.57 -0.73 -6.74
N TRP A 128 -6.72 -1.37 -5.94
CA TRP A 128 -5.28 -1.09 -5.87
C TRP A 128 -4.46 -2.06 -6.71
N CYS A 129 -5.08 -3.12 -7.26
CA CYS A 129 -4.38 -4.13 -8.04
C CYS A 129 -3.89 -3.55 -9.38
N SER A 130 -2.64 -3.85 -9.70
CA SER A 130 -2.07 -3.55 -11.01
C SER A 130 -2.62 -4.49 -12.09
N PRO A 131 -2.62 -4.07 -13.38
CA PRO A 131 -3.15 -4.88 -14.48
C PRO A 131 -2.57 -6.30 -14.54
N GLU A 132 -1.25 -6.43 -14.38
CA GLU A 132 -0.56 -7.72 -14.43
C GLU A 132 -0.96 -8.66 -13.28
N LEU A 133 -1.27 -8.11 -12.10
CA LEU A 133 -1.76 -8.91 -10.97
C LEU A 133 -3.16 -9.46 -11.26
N ILE A 134 -4.01 -8.67 -11.93
CA ILE A 134 -5.34 -9.11 -12.36
C ILE A 134 -5.24 -10.22 -13.41
N ASP A 135 -4.24 -10.14 -14.30
CA ASP A 135 -3.91 -11.18 -15.28
C ASP A 135 -3.20 -12.41 -14.66
N GLY A 136 -2.99 -12.42 -13.34
CA GLY A 136 -2.46 -13.57 -12.60
C GLY A 136 -0.94 -13.63 -12.52
N ALA A 137 -0.22 -12.55 -12.84
CA ALA A 137 1.20 -12.45 -12.55
C ALA A 137 1.46 -12.50 -11.02
N PRO A 138 2.64 -12.97 -10.58
CA PRO A 138 3.00 -12.94 -9.17
C PRO A 138 3.16 -11.49 -8.68
N ARG A 139 3.02 -11.31 -7.36
CA ARG A 139 3.34 -10.04 -6.70
C ARG A 139 4.81 -9.72 -6.83
N ALA A 140 5.09 -8.47 -7.17
CA ALA A 140 6.42 -7.94 -7.39
C ALA A 140 6.55 -6.53 -6.80
N PRO A 141 7.77 -6.02 -6.57
CA PRO A 141 7.98 -4.66 -6.07
C PRO A 141 7.29 -3.59 -6.93
N SER A 142 7.25 -3.80 -8.26
CA SER A 142 6.56 -2.90 -9.20
C SER A 142 5.03 -2.89 -9.03
N SER A 143 4.43 -3.97 -8.53
CA SER A 143 2.99 -4.02 -8.21
C SER A 143 2.67 -3.27 -6.93
N ASP A 144 3.56 -3.30 -5.92
CA ASP A 144 3.42 -2.46 -4.73
C ASP A 144 3.54 -0.97 -5.07
N VAL A 145 4.44 -0.60 -5.99
CA VAL A 145 4.56 0.81 -6.45
C VAL A 145 3.27 1.31 -7.11
N TYR A 146 2.61 0.46 -7.89
CA TYR A 146 1.31 0.78 -8.49
C TYR A 146 0.25 1.01 -7.41
N ALA A 147 0.15 0.09 -6.44
CA ALA A 147 -0.77 0.20 -5.31
C ALA A 147 -0.46 1.40 -4.41
N TRP A 148 0.82 1.72 -4.20
CA TRP A 148 1.27 2.88 -3.44
C TRP A 148 0.81 4.19 -4.09
N ALA A 149 0.81 4.31 -5.42
CA ALA A 149 0.28 5.51 -6.06
C ALA A 149 -1.23 5.69 -5.81
N TRP A 150 -1.99 4.60 -5.67
CA TRP A 150 -3.39 4.68 -5.21
C TRP A 150 -3.52 5.03 -3.73
N LEU A 151 -2.61 4.58 -2.86
CA LEU A 151 -2.53 5.06 -1.48
C LEU A 151 -2.25 6.58 -1.44
N VAL A 152 -1.36 7.10 -2.29
CA VAL A 152 -1.11 8.55 -2.40
C VAL A 152 -2.38 9.29 -2.79
N TRP A 153 -3.13 8.75 -3.76
CA TRP A 153 -4.45 9.30 -4.14
C TRP A 153 -5.37 9.39 -2.92
N GLU A 154 -5.57 8.29 -2.19
CA GLU A 154 -6.43 8.24 -1.00
C GLU A 154 -6.03 9.27 0.07
N VAL A 155 -4.73 9.42 0.35
CA VAL A 155 -4.26 10.39 1.35
C VAL A 155 -4.47 11.83 0.87
N MET A 156 -4.27 12.09 -0.41
CA MET A 156 -4.39 13.43 -0.97
C MET A 156 -5.85 13.88 -1.11
N THR A 157 -6.74 13.00 -1.57
CA THR A 157 -8.16 13.31 -1.80
C THR A 157 -9.06 13.01 -0.61
N GLY A 158 -8.76 11.95 0.16
CA GLY A 158 -9.69 11.35 1.12
C GLY A 158 -10.62 10.30 0.49
N ASP A 159 -10.54 10.10 -0.83
CA ASP A 159 -11.48 9.30 -1.63
C ASP A 159 -10.88 7.94 -2.01
N LEU A 160 -11.75 6.94 -2.15
CA LEU A 160 -11.34 5.61 -2.61
C LEU A 160 -11.03 5.60 -4.12
N PRO A 161 -10.10 4.76 -4.60
CA PRO A 161 -9.89 4.60 -6.03
C PRO A 161 -11.17 4.12 -6.72
N TYR A 162 -11.55 4.77 -7.82
CA TYR A 162 -12.77 4.49 -8.56
C TYR A 162 -14.05 4.59 -7.70
N GLU A 163 -14.11 5.58 -6.82
CA GLU A 163 -15.29 5.88 -6.01
C GLU A 163 -16.57 5.97 -6.88
N GLY A 164 -17.70 5.54 -6.32
CA GLY A 164 -18.97 5.41 -7.04
C GLY A 164 -19.08 4.17 -7.95
N THR A 165 -17.98 3.44 -8.20
CA THR A 165 -18.02 2.15 -8.92
C THR A 165 -17.95 1.01 -7.92
N SER A 166 -19.03 0.25 -7.75
CA SER A 166 -19.09 -0.86 -6.77
C SER A 166 -18.78 -2.23 -7.37
N ALA A 167 -19.06 -2.42 -8.67
CA ALA A 167 -18.88 -3.72 -9.32
C ALA A 167 -17.42 -3.96 -9.72
N ASP A 168 -16.84 -5.07 -9.23
CA ASP A 168 -15.44 -5.45 -9.51
C ASP A 168 -15.13 -5.52 -11.00
N TYR A 169 -16.02 -6.09 -11.83
CA TYR A 169 -15.81 -6.17 -13.28
C TYR A 169 -15.69 -4.78 -13.93
N ALA A 170 -16.41 -3.77 -13.40
CA ALA A 170 -16.36 -2.42 -13.91
C ALA A 170 -15.07 -1.71 -13.47
N ILE A 171 -14.57 -1.99 -12.26
CA ILE A 171 -13.26 -1.52 -11.78
C ILE A 171 -12.14 -2.13 -12.61
N ILE A 172 -12.15 -3.44 -12.81
CA ILE A 172 -11.19 -4.17 -13.64
C ILE A 172 -11.15 -3.57 -15.05
N ARG A 173 -12.32 -3.37 -15.67
CA ARG A 173 -12.40 -2.73 -16.99
C ARG A 173 -11.74 -1.35 -17.02
N LYS A 174 -11.99 -0.51 -16.01
CA LYS A 174 -11.34 0.81 -15.88
C LYS A 174 -9.82 0.71 -15.74
N ILE A 175 -9.32 -0.26 -14.97
CA ILE A 175 -7.88 -0.49 -14.78
C ILE A 175 -7.21 -0.77 -16.14
N PHE A 176 -7.82 -1.57 -17.01
CA PHE A 176 -7.30 -1.87 -18.34
C PHE A 176 -7.52 -0.76 -19.39
N GLU A 177 -8.64 -0.02 -19.32
CA GLU A 177 -8.94 1.07 -20.26
C GLU A 177 -8.05 2.30 -20.03
N SER A 178 -7.74 2.61 -18.76
CA SER A 178 -6.67 3.50 -18.27
C SER A 178 -7.04 3.89 -16.83
N PRO A 179 -6.11 3.78 -15.85
CA PRO A 179 -6.39 4.23 -14.49
C PRO A 179 -6.67 5.74 -14.37
N LEU A 180 -6.42 6.52 -15.43
CA LEU A 180 -6.34 7.99 -15.39
C LEU A 180 -7.59 8.74 -15.87
N ALA A 181 -8.60 8.07 -16.43
CA ALA A 181 -9.63 8.74 -17.24
C ALA A 181 -10.68 9.56 -16.45
N GLY A 182 -10.57 9.70 -15.13
CA GLY A 182 -11.57 10.36 -14.28
C GLY A 182 -11.02 11.40 -13.31
N VAL A 183 -9.86 12.01 -13.60
CA VAL A 183 -9.35 13.11 -12.77
C VAL A 183 -9.94 14.42 -13.25
N ASP A 184 -11.20 14.60 -12.89
CA ASP A 184 -11.91 15.86 -12.97
C ASP A 184 -11.09 16.84 -12.10
N GLY A 185 -10.72 18.00 -12.66
CA GLY A 185 -9.78 18.97 -12.08
C GLY A 185 -10.24 19.67 -10.79
N THR A 186 -10.94 18.96 -9.91
CA THR A 186 -11.44 19.39 -8.61
C THR A 186 -10.64 18.82 -7.44
N SER A 187 -9.69 17.91 -7.68
CA SER A 187 -8.81 17.40 -6.62
C SER A 187 -7.65 18.36 -6.36
N ARG A 188 -7.38 18.67 -5.08
CA ARG A 188 -6.19 19.44 -4.63
C ARG A 188 -4.85 18.86 -5.12
N LEU A 189 -4.85 17.67 -5.72
CA LEU A 189 -3.70 17.08 -6.42
C LEU A 189 -3.23 17.90 -7.62
N SER A 190 -4.10 18.66 -8.29
CA SER A 190 -3.68 19.54 -9.39
C SER A 190 -2.71 20.64 -8.93
N ASP A 191 -2.82 21.05 -7.66
CA ASP A 191 -1.93 22.04 -7.05
C ASP A 191 -0.56 21.43 -6.72
N CYS A 192 -0.45 20.09 -6.69
CA CYS A 192 0.76 19.32 -6.46
C CYS A 192 1.18 18.55 -7.72
N LEU A 193 1.39 19.28 -8.83
CA LEU A 193 1.75 18.73 -10.16
C LEU A 193 2.87 17.67 -10.13
N GLN A 194 3.85 17.83 -9.24
CA GLN A 194 4.96 16.88 -9.12
C GLN A 194 4.52 15.52 -8.53
N VAL A 195 3.61 15.53 -7.55
CA VAL A 195 3.02 14.31 -6.97
C VAL A 195 2.16 13.61 -8.01
N TRP A 196 1.36 14.38 -8.74
CA TRP A 196 0.51 13.86 -9.81
C TRP A 196 1.34 13.17 -10.91
N GLU A 197 2.40 13.79 -11.40
CA GLU A 197 3.24 13.18 -12.43
C GLU A 197 3.99 11.94 -11.91
N LEU A 198 4.39 11.92 -10.63
CA LEU A 198 4.95 10.71 -10.02
C LEU A 198 3.93 9.56 -10.02
N MET A 199 2.70 9.80 -9.57
CA MET A 199 1.63 8.80 -9.57
C MET A 199 1.36 8.27 -10.97
N ARG A 200 1.30 9.16 -11.96
CA ARG A 200 1.11 8.80 -13.37
C ARG A 200 2.18 7.86 -13.90
N ARG A 201 3.44 8.03 -13.46
CA ARG A 201 4.55 7.12 -13.78
C ARG A 201 4.45 5.79 -13.04
N CYS A 202 4.00 5.78 -11.79
CA CYS A 202 3.74 4.57 -11.02
C CYS A 202 2.61 3.72 -11.61
N TRP A 203 1.63 4.35 -12.27
CA TRP A 203 0.52 3.67 -12.96
C TRP A 203 0.83 3.24 -14.39
N ASN A 204 2.11 3.18 -14.79
CA ASN A 204 2.47 2.66 -16.10
C ASN A 204 1.97 1.21 -16.28
N VAL A 205 1.40 0.91 -17.45
CA VAL A 205 0.90 -0.41 -17.79
C VAL A 205 2.02 -1.44 -17.79
N ASP A 206 3.19 -1.08 -18.33
CA ASP A 206 4.38 -1.93 -18.27
C ASP A 206 5.04 -1.81 -16.88
N PRO A 207 5.05 -2.89 -16.06
CA PRO A 207 5.63 -2.85 -14.72
C PRO A 207 7.13 -2.51 -14.71
N ALA A 208 7.86 -2.80 -15.80
CA ALA A 208 9.28 -2.49 -15.92
C ALA A 208 9.55 -0.99 -16.14
N GLN A 209 8.56 -0.25 -16.62
CA GLN A 209 8.65 1.21 -16.82
C GLN A 209 8.25 2.01 -15.58
N ARG A 210 7.74 1.35 -14.53
CA ARG A 210 7.41 2.01 -13.27
C ARG A 210 8.70 2.41 -12.53
N PRO A 211 8.73 3.57 -11.86
CA PRO A 211 9.84 3.92 -10.98
C PRO A 211 9.97 2.89 -9.84
N THR A 212 11.19 2.69 -9.34
CA THR A 212 11.38 1.90 -8.11
C THR A 212 10.88 2.66 -6.88
N ALA A 213 10.57 1.96 -5.78
CA ALA A 213 10.21 2.62 -4.52
C ALA A 213 11.28 3.64 -4.09
N ARG A 214 12.57 3.32 -4.27
CA ARG A 214 13.68 4.24 -4.01
C ARG A 214 13.60 5.53 -4.84
N MET A 215 13.27 5.43 -6.13
CA MET A 215 13.12 6.61 -7.00
C MET A 215 11.91 7.45 -6.57
N CYS A 216 10.80 6.80 -6.20
CA CYS A 216 9.62 7.48 -5.68
C CYS A 216 9.93 8.22 -4.38
N ARG A 217 10.64 7.57 -3.44
CA ARG A 217 11.11 8.19 -2.20
C ARG A 217 11.93 9.43 -2.49
N THR A 218 12.95 9.34 -3.37
CA THR A 218 13.76 10.50 -3.74
C THR A 218 12.90 11.66 -4.22
N THR A 219 11.90 11.42 -5.08
CA THR A 219 10.99 12.47 -5.53
C THR A 219 10.18 13.07 -4.39
N ILE A 220 9.59 12.26 -3.50
CA ILE A 220 8.79 12.75 -2.37
C ILE A 220 9.65 13.51 -1.35
N THR A 221 10.89 13.08 -1.09
CA THR A 221 11.80 13.79 -0.16
C THR A 221 12.07 15.24 -0.57
N TYR A 222 12.01 15.58 -1.86
CA TYR A 222 12.15 16.97 -2.32
C TYR A 222 10.86 17.80 -2.21
N LEU A 223 9.74 17.19 -1.81
CA LEU A 223 8.43 17.83 -1.68
C LEU A 223 8.00 18.02 -0.22
N VAL A 224 8.66 17.34 0.72
CA VAL A 224 8.49 17.49 2.18
C VAL A 224 9.48 18.53 2.70
#